data_AF-A0A5C6M355-F1
#
_entry.id   AF-A0A5C6M355-F1
#
_cell.length_a   1.000
_cell.length_b   1.000
_cell.length_c   1.000
_cell.angle_alpha   90.00
_cell.angle_beta   90.00
_cell.angle_gamma   90.00
#
_symmetry.space_group_name_H-M   'P 1'
#
loop_
_entity.id
_entity.type
_entity.pdbx_description
1 polymer ?
#
loop_
_entity_poly.entity_id
_entity_poly.type
_entity_poly.pdbx_seq_one_letter_code
_entity_poly.pdbx_strand_id
1 'polypeptide(L)' 'MQLIPVSKLPNARTVEIRNSVKGIGPVTVSTIVAELPELGKLNRHEVAKLVGVAPMNNDSGKSTGK' A
#
# COMPACT_ATOMS: atom_id res chain seq x y z
N MET A 1 19.14 16.63 -8.47
CA MET A 1 17.78 16.20 -8.05
C MET A 1 17.94 15.43 -6.73
N GLN A 2 17.95 16.14 -5.59
CA GLN A 2 18.17 15.50 -4.28
C GLN A 2 16.88 14.80 -3.84
N LEU A 3 16.98 13.49 -3.59
CA LEU A 3 15.96 12.76 -2.86
C LEU A 3 15.84 13.41 -1.47
N ILE A 4 14.64 13.87 -1.13
CA ILE A 4 14.34 14.41 0.19
C ILE A 4 14.66 13.29 1.21
N PRO A 5 15.46 13.57 2.27
CA PRO A 5 15.77 12.56 3.27
C PRO A 5 14.47 12.13 3.96
N VAL A 6 14.26 10.82 4.09
CA VAL A 6 13.05 10.20 4.66
C VAL A 6 12.68 10.78 6.03
N SER A 7 13.68 11.24 6.79
CA SER A 7 13.55 11.91 8.09
C SER A 7 12.73 13.21 8.07
N LYS A 8 12.48 13.82 6.90
CA LYS A 8 11.69 15.06 6.75
C LYS A 8 10.26 14.82 6.23
N LEU A 9 9.84 13.57 6.01
CA LEU A 9 8.48 13.29 5.55
C LEU A 9 7.52 13.25 6.75
N PRO A 10 6.29 13.80 6.64
CA PRO A 10 5.26 13.71 7.70
C PRO A 10 4.89 12.26 8.06
N ASN A 11 5.34 11.29 7.26
CA ASN A 11 5.05 9.86 7.35
C ASN A 11 6.33 9.01 7.47
N ALA A 12 7.45 9.60 7.93
CA ALA A 12 8.81 9.03 7.88
C ALA A 12 8.89 7.54 8.27
N ARG A 13 8.24 7.15 9.37
CA ARG A 13 8.23 5.76 9.87
C ARG A 13 7.65 4.75 8.86
N THR A 14 6.61 5.14 8.12
CA THR A 14 5.94 4.26 7.14
C THR A 14 6.80 4.07 5.88
N VAL A 15 7.59 5.09 5.54
CA VAL A 15 8.53 5.07 4.41
C VAL A 15 9.73 4.17 4.72
N GLU A 16 10.23 4.21 5.95
CA GLU A 16 11.34 3.36 6.41
C GLU A 16 11.00 1.86 6.36
N ILE A 17 9.79 1.48 6.81
CA ILE A 17 9.31 0.09 6.74
C ILE A 17 9.15 -0.38 5.29
N ARG A 18 8.80 0.51 4.36
CA ARG A 18 8.66 0.15 2.94
C ARG A 18 10.00 0.03 2.23
N ASN A 19 10.98 0.83 2.63
CA ASN A 19 12.36 0.71 2.14
C ASN A 19 13.07 -0.55 2.64
N SER A 20 12.60 -1.19 3.72
CA SER A 20 13.20 -2.44 4.22
C SER A 20 12.79 -3.68 3.39
N VAL A 21 11.81 -3.55 2.48
CA VAL A 21 11.41 -4.63 1.59
C VAL A 21 12.42 -4.76 0.46
N LYS A 22 13.18 -5.86 0.46
CA LYS A 22 14.17 -6.18 -0.57
C LYS A 22 13.54 -6.13 -1.98
N GLY A 23 14.06 -5.27 -2.84
CA GLY A 23 13.62 -5.13 -4.23
C GLY A 23 12.65 -3.96 -4.51
N ILE A 24 12.23 -3.21 -3.48
CA ILE A 24 11.43 -1.99 -3.66
C ILE A 24 12.36 -0.77 -3.70
N GLY A 25 12.30 -0.01 -4.79
CA GLY A 25 13.09 1.21 -4.97
C GLY A 25 12.39 2.46 -4.38
N PRO A 26 13.12 3.57 -4.20
CA PRO A 26 12.60 4.79 -3.57
C PRO A 26 11.43 5.41 -4.35
N VAL A 27 11.43 5.30 -5.68
CA VAL A 27 10.34 5.78 -6.54
C VAL A 27 9.05 5.03 -6.20
N THR A 28 9.09 3.69 -6.18
CA THR A 28 7.93 2.85 -5.83
C THR A 28 7.42 3.15 -4.42
N VAL A 29 8.32 3.36 -3.45
CA VAL A 29 7.91 3.76 -2.09
C VAL A 29 7.19 5.11 -2.12
N SER A 30 7.70 6.10 -2.85
CA SER A 30 7.06 7.42 -2.96
C SER A 30 5.68 7.34 -3.61
N THR A 31 5.53 6.52 -4.67
CA THR A 31 4.23 6.29 -5.33
C THR A 31 3.23 5.65 -4.38
N ILE A 32 3.62 4.59 -3.67
CA ILE A 32 2.72 3.92 -2.71
C ILE A 32 2.32 4.85 -1.57
N VAL A 33 3.22 5.71 -1.09
CA VAL A 33 2.89 6.68 -0.02
C VAL A 33 1.95 7.77 -0.52
N ALA A 34 2.09 8.20 -1.78
CA ALA A 34 1.24 9.22 -2.38
C ALA A 34 -0.15 8.69 -2.74
N GLU A 35 -0.24 7.49 -3.33
CA GLU A 35 -1.50 6.92 -3.81
C GLU A 35 -2.26 6.12 -2.75
N LEU A 36 -1.55 5.56 -1.76
CA LEU A 36 -2.15 4.78 -0.66
C LEU A 36 -1.76 5.35 0.71
N PRO A 37 -2.36 6.47 1.14
CA PRO A 37 -2.16 7.02 2.47
C PRO A 37 -2.77 6.13 3.57
N GLU A 38 -3.70 5.22 3.26
CA GLU A 38 -4.31 4.33 4.26
C GLU A 38 -3.46 3.08 4.57
N LEU A 39 -2.43 2.80 3.76
CA LEU A 39 -1.58 1.64 3.95
C LEU A 39 -0.78 1.79 5.27
N GLY A 40 -0.97 0.83 6.18
CA GLY A 40 -0.47 0.87 7.56
C GLY A 40 -1.55 1.18 8.62
N LYS A 41 -2.73 1.66 8.19
CA LYS A 41 -3.94 1.73 9.04
C LYS A 41 -4.88 0.56 8.77
N LEU A 42 -4.99 0.16 7.49
CA LEU A 42 -5.80 -0.95 7.02
C LEU A 42 -4.98 -2.25 6.93
N ASN A 43 -5.67 -3.39 7.05
CA ASN A 43 -5.06 -4.69 6.90
C ASN A 43 -4.74 -4.98 5.41
N ARG A 44 -3.79 -5.89 5.16
CA ARG A 44 -3.33 -6.27 3.81
C ARG A 44 -4.47 -6.65 2.85
N HIS A 45 -5.53 -7.28 3.36
CA HIS A 45 -6.69 -7.71 2.55
C HIS A 45 -7.56 -6.53 2.13
N GLU A 46 -7.77 -5.56 3.01
CA GLU A 46 -8.55 -4.35 2.72
C GLU A 46 -7.81 -3.49 1.72
N VAL A 47 -6.49 -3.34 1.91
CA VAL A 47 -5.64 -2.61 0.95
C VAL A 47 -5.64 -3.31 -0.41
N ALA A 48 -5.50 -4.64 -0.46
CA ALA A 48 -5.56 -5.38 -1.71
C ALA A 48 -6.92 -5.25 -2.42
N LYS A 49 -8.03 -5.15 -1.67
CA LYS A 49 -9.35 -4.85 -2.25
C LYS A 49 -9.42 -3.42 -2.78
N LEU A 50 -8.90 -2.44 -2.03
CA LEU A 50 -8.89 -1.02 -2.43
C LEU A 50 -8.12 -0.79 -3.73
N VAL A 51 -6.98 -1.46 -3.91
CA VAL A 51 -6.19 -1.38 -5.15
C VAL A 51 -6.67 -2.33 -6.25
N GLY A 52 -7.74 -3.11 -6.01
CA GLY A 52 -8.31 -4.01 -7.00
C GLY A 52 -7.47 -5.26 -7.32
N VAL A 53 -6.48 -5.61 -6.49
CA VAL A 53 -5.63 -6.80 -6.68
C VAL A 53 -6.11 -8.01 -5.88
N ALA A 54 -7.01 -7.82 -4.90
CA ALA A 54 -7.60 -8.92 -4.17
C ALA A 54 -8.65 -9.65 -5.01
N PRO A 55 -8.69 -10.99 -4.97
CA PRO A 55 -9.85 -11.75 -5.42
C PRO A 55 -11.11 -11.27 -4.68
N MET A 56 -12.14 -10.90 -5.42
CA MET A 56 -13.43 -10.51 -4.87
C MET A 56 -14.43 -11.64 -5.12
N ASN A 57 -15.07 -12.12 -4.05
CA ASN A 57 -16.19 -13.03 -4.20
C ASN A 57 -17.33 -12.31 -4.91
N ASN A 58 -17.92 -12.97 -5.90
CA ASN A 58 -19.02 -12.41 -6.68
C ASN A 58 -20.36 -12.69 -6.00
N ASP A 59 -20.50 -12.25 -4.75
CA ASP A 59 -21.67 -12.51 -3.91
C ASP A 59 -22.80 -11.48 -4.14
N SER A 60 -22.80 -10.76 -5.26
CA SER A 60 -23.82 -9.76 -5.60
C SER A 60 -25.19 -10.38 -5.99
N GLY A 61 -25.34 -11.71 -5.88
CA GLY A 61 -26.56 -12.48 -6.16
C GLY A 61 -26.85 -13.54 -5.09
N LYS A 62 -27.90 -14.37 -5.30
CA LYS A 62 -28.32 -15.43 -4.34
C LYS A 62 -27.36 -16.62 -4.22
N SER A 63 -26.22 -16.62 -4.90
CA SER A 63 -25.21 -17.68 -4.82
C SER A 63 -23.97 -17.13 -4.15
N THR A 64 -23.64 -17.67 -2.98
CA THR A 64 -22.34 -17.46 -2.34
C THR A 64 -21.34 -18.40 -3.00
N GLY A 65 -20.17 -17.90 -3.41
CA GLY A 65 -19.07 -18.76 -3.84
C GLY A 65 -18.66 -19.72 -2.71
N LYS A 66 -18.39 -20.99 -3.03
CA LYS A 66 -17.92 -22.00 -2.05
C LYS A 66 -16.53 -21.70 -1.52
#